data_AF-A0A932EF37-F1
#
_entry.id   AF-A0A932EF37-F1
#
_cell.length_a   1.000
_cell.length_b   1.000
_cell.length_c   1.000
_cell.angle_alpha   90.00
_cell.angle_beta   90.00
_cell.angle_gamma   90.00
#
_symmetry.space_group_name_H-M   'P 1'
#
loop_
_entity.id
_entity.type
_entity.pdbx_description
1 polymer ?
#
loop_
_entity_poly.entity_id
_entity_poly.type
_entity_poly.pdbx_seq_one_letter_code
_entity_poly.pdbx_strand_id
1 'polypeptide(L)'
;MAYDPYTAIWVSNTSFGDFLKCSRAYFLLHVRKDPVTRHTINIINPGMSLGAAVHDTLDSLVDLNSDERFSVPLTTRFEQAWEKVTGLKGGFKNEKEEKEYKERGLSMIKRVMDNPGPLVNNVQKLNSPDHLPPRYILSEEENILLCGKVDWLEHFPEDDTLHIIDFKTGVHDEKPDSLQLPIYCLLVKNLQSKKVKKISFWYLDRQDKPTEMSLPDLDEAHRDILELAMRVKTLRQSGHYSCLANGCRWCEPLEAVLRGEAKLVGTSGNKDNYVLND
;
A
#
# COMPACT_ATOMS: atom_id res chain seq x y z
N MET A 1 0.12 17.77 -24.52
CA MET A 1 -0.16 16.57 -25.36
C MET A 1 -1.50 16.02 -24.92
N ALA A 2 -2.26 15.32 -25.77
CA ALA A 2 -3.49 14.66 -25.31
C ALA A 2 -3.14 13.53 -24.32
N TYR A 3 -4.01 13.29 -23.33
CA TYR A 3 -3.86 12.17 -22.39
C TYR A 3 -3.76 10.84 -23.15
N ASP A 4 -2.79 10.01 -22.77
CA ASP A 4 -2.61 8.66 -23.30
C ASP A 4 -2.51 7.68 -22.13
N PRO A 5 -3.55 6.85 -21.90
CA PRO A 5 -3.61 5.94 -20.75
C PRO A 5 -2.50 4.88 -20.76
N TYR A 6 -1.92 4.57 -21.93
CA TYR A 6 -0.89 3.54 -22.05
C TYR A 6 0.51 4.05 -21.72
N THR A 7 0.76 5.35 -21.89
CA THR A 7 2.05 5.98 -21.58
C THR A 7 2.02 6.88 -20.34
N ALA A 8 0.86 7.01 -19.70
CA ALA A 8 0.69 7.80 -18.49
C ALA A 8 1.66 7.35 -17.39
N ILE A 9 2.17 8.32 -16.62
CA ILE A 9 3.01 8.05 -15.46
C ILE A 9 2.11 7.83 -14.26
N TRP A 10 2.15 6.62 -13.71
CA TRP A 10 1.42 6.25 -12.53
C TRP A 10 2.24 6.58 -11.30
N VAL A 11 1.66 7.35 -10.39
CA VAL A 11 2.24 7.70 -9.10
C VAL A 11 1.30 7.27 -7.96
N SER A 12 1.89 6.93 -6.84
CA SER A 12 1.24 6.46 -5.61
C SER A 12 2.11 6.76 -4.40
N ASN A 13 1.54 6.69 -3.19
CA ASN A 13 2.27 6.90 -1.93
C ASN A 13 3.57 6.09 -1.87
N THR A 14 3.50 4.78 -2.15
CA THR A 14 4.67 3.90 -2.14
C THR A 14 5.71 4.31 -3.17
N SER A 15 5.28 4.60 -4.41
CA SER A 15 6.22 5.00 -5.47
C SER A 15 6.93 6.33 -5.16
N PHE A 16 6.23 7.28 -4.51
CA PHE A 16 6.81 8.53 -4.04
C PHE A 16 7.82 8.29 -2.92
N GLY A 17 7.46 7.45 -1.95
CA GLY A 17 8.38 7.06 -0.87
C GLY A 17 9.68 6.46 -1.41
N ASP A 18 9.60 5.58 -2.40
CA ASP A 18 10.78 4.96 -3.01
C ASP A 18 11.61 5.98 -3.82
N PHE A 19 10.94 6.86 -4.57
CA PHE A 19 11.59 7.97 -5.30
C PHE A 19 12.37 8.89 -4.36
N LEU A 20 11.74 9.33 -3.27
CA LEU A 20 12.34 10.25 -2.29
C LEU A 20 13.53 9.61 -1.55
N LYS A 21 13.50 8.29 -1.33
CA LYS A 21 14.60 7.56 -0.70
C LYS A 21 15.81 7.38 -1.62
N CYS A 22 15.58 6.95 -2.87
CA CYS A 22 16.65 6.66 -3.82
C CYS A 22 16.10 6.48 -5.25
N SER A 23 16.53 7.32 -6.20
CA SER A 23 16.14 7.20 -7.62
C SER A 23 16.51 5.83 -8.24
N ARG A 24 17.63 5.23 -7.81
CA ARG A 24 18.04 3.90 -8.25
C ARG A 24 17.13 2.80 -7.71
N ALA A 25 16.72 2.88 -6.45
CA ALA A 25 15.75 1.94 -5.87
C ALA A 25 14.40 2.06 -6.58
N TYR A 26 13.94 3.30 -6.79
CA TYR A 26 12.73 3.58 -7.55
C TYR A 26 12.75 2.94 -8.94
N PHE A 27 13.86 3.08 -9.66
CA PHE A 27 14.03 2.45 -10.98
C PHE A 27 13.84 0.93 -10.91
N LEU A 28 14.51 0.25 -9.98
CA LEU A 28 14.47 -1.20 -9.87
C LEU A 28 13.09 -1.73 -9.44
N LEU A 29 12.34 -0.97 -8.63
CA LEU A 29 11.02 -1.34 -8.14
C LEU A 29 9.88 -1.05 -9.13
N HIS A 30 9.99 0.04 -9.91
CA HIS A 30 8.84 0.61 -10.64
C HIS A 30 9.05 0.78 -12.15
N VAL A 31 10.29 0.72 -12.64
CA VAL A 31 10.60 1.03 -14.05
C VAL A 31 11.29 -0.13 -14.76
N ARG A 32 12.34 -0.70 -14.16
CA ARG A 32 13.11 -1.80 -14.73
C ARG A 32 12.27 -3.07 -14.73
N LYS A 33 11.97 -3.57 -15.92
CA LYS A 33 11.37 -4.88 -16.12
C LYS A 33 12.46 -5.91 -16.40
N ASP A 34 12.30 -7.10 -15.84
CA ASP A 34 13.08 -8.26 -16.24
C ASP A 34 12.89 -8.54 -17.75
N PRO A 35 13.95 -8.85 -18.50
CA PRO A 35 13.84 -9.07 -19.95
C PRO A 35 12.98 -10.29 -20.32
N VAL A 36 12.86 -11.29 -19.43
CA VAL A 36 12.11 -12.53 -19.67
C VAL A 36 10.70 -12.40 -19.12
N THR A 37 10.54 -12.14 -17.82
CA THR A 37 9.20 -12.14 -17.18
C THR A 37 8.43 -10.85 -17.45
N ARG A 38 9.12 -9.78 -17.84
CA ARG A 38 8.56 -8.42 -17.99
C ARG A 38 8.00 -7.85 -16.67
N HIS A 39 8.33 -8.46 -15.53
CA HIS A 39 7.95 -8.01 -14.20
C HIS A 39 9.02 -7.11 -13.56
N THR A 40 8.64 -6.32 -12.56
CA THR A 40 9.60 -5.57 -11.74
C THR A 40 10.00 -6.37 -10.50
N ILE A 41 11.04 -5.91 -9.79
CA ILE A 41 11.54 -6.57 -8.60
C ILE A 41 10.68 -6.20 -7.39
N ASN A 42 10.40 -7.18 -6.54
CA ASN A 42 9.90 -6.99 -5.19
C ASN A 42 10.73 -7.83 -4.21
N ILE A 43 11.12 -7.25 -3.08
CA ILE A 43 11.81 -8.00 -2.01
C ILE A 43 10.82 -8.29 -0.92
N ILE A 44 10.68 -9.57 -0.57
CA ILE A 44 9.83 -10.03 0.52
C ILE A 44 10.65 -10.13 1.80
N ASN A 45 10.05 -9.68 2.90
CA ASN A 45 10.58 -9.84 4.25
C ASN A 45 9.43 -10.16 5.23
N PRO A 46 9.75 -10.68 6.42
CA PRO A 46 8.76 -11.09 7.42
C PRO A 46 7.73 -10.01 7.80
N GLY A 47 8.17 -8.75 7.92
CA GLY A 47 7.29 -7.62 8.26
C GLY A 47 6.28 -7.30 7.17
N MET A 48 6.69 -7.37 5.90
CA MET A 48 5.78 -7.21 4.75
C MET A 48 4.77 -8.35 4.67
N SER A 49 5.20 -9.59 4.93
CA SER A 49 4.35 -10.77 4.93
C SER A 49 3.28 -10.71 6.03
N LEU A 50 3.66 -10.28 7.24
CA LEU A 50 2.71 -10.00 8.31
C LEU A 50 1.70 -8.94 7.89
N GLY A 51 2.16 -7.81 7.36
CA GLY A 51 1.29 -6.74 6.89
C GLY A 51 0.30 -7.25 5.83
N ALA A 52 0.80 -7.94 4.81
CA ALA A 52 -0.03 -8.49 3.74
C ALA A 52 -1.12 -9.43 4.27
N ALA A 53 -0.80 -10.35 5.18
CA ALA A 53 -1.79 -11.28 5.75
C ALA A 53 -2.87 -10.57 6.60
N VAL A 54 -2.48 -9.54 7.37
CA VAL A 54 -3.43 -8.73 8.14
C VAL A 54 -4.33 -7.92 7.21
N HIS A 55 -3.80 -7.22 6.21
CA HIS A 55 -4.62 -6.47 5.25
C HIS A 55 -5.53 -7.39 4.44
N ASP A 56 -5.03 -8.52 3.92
CA ASP A 56 -5.87 -9.48 3.17
C ASP A 56 -7.05 -9.99 4.02
N THR A 57 -6.83 -10.18 5.32
CA THR A 57 -7.90 -10.56 6.27
C THR A 57 -8.97 -9.47 6.38
N LEU A 58 -8.56 -8.22 6.64
CA LEU A 58 -9.49 -7.12 6.93
C LEU A 58 -10.15 -6.55 5.66
N ASP A 59 -9.40 -6.44 4.57
CA ASP A 59 -9.90 -5.95 3.27
C ASP A 59 -11.01 -6.87 2.73
N SER A 60 -10.94 -8.18 3.00
CA SER A 60 -11.97 -9.14 2.59
C SER A 60 -13.34 -8.86 3.20
N LEU A 61 -13.41 -8.07 4.27
CA LEU A 61 -14.67 -7.71 4.94
C LEU A 61 -15.47 -6.65 4.17
N VAL A 62 -14.82 -5.93 3.25
CA VAL A 62 -15.49 -4.92 2.41
C VAL A 62 -16.52 -5.55 1.47
N ASP A 63 -16.35 -6.84 1.14
CA ASP A 63 -17.26 -7.60 0.28
C ASP A 63 -18.49 -8.16 1.02
N LEU A 64 -18.53 -8.06 2.36
CA LEU A 64 -19.57 -8.64 3.20
C LEU A 64 -20.52 -7.57 3.76
N ASN A 65 -21.77 -7.97 3.99
CA ASN A 65 -22.71 -7.16 4.75
C ASN A 65 -22.20 -7.01 6.20
N SER A 66 -22.53 -5.89 6.84
CA SER A 66 -22.01 -5.53 8.17
C SER A 66 -22.28 -6.60 9.23
N ASP A 67 -23.43 -7.26 9.17
CA ASP A 67 -23.87 -8.33 10.07
C ASP A 67 -23.16 -9.68 9.82
N GLU A 68 -22.60 -9.88 8.61
CA GLU A 68 -21.93 -11.12 8.24
C GLU A 68 -20.41 -11.11 8.49
N ARG A 69 -19.79 -9.92 8.63
CA ARG A 69 -18.32 -9.76 8.70
C ARG A 69 -17.65 -10.57 9.80
N PHE A 70 -18.31 -10.70 10.95
CA PHE A 70 -17.78 -11.39 12.13
C PHE A 70 -18.45 -12.74 12.39
N SER A 71 -19.30 -13.23 11.46
CA SER A 71 -19.92 -14.56 11.56
C SER A 71 -18.90 -15.70 11.51
N VAL A 72 -17.83 -15.50 10.73
CA VAL A 72 -16.64 -16.35 10.72
C VAL A 72 -15.55 -15.63 11.51
N PRO A 73 -14.92 -16.27 12.51
CA PRO A 73 -13.82 -15.67 13.26
C PRO A 73 -12.73 -15.13 12.32
N LEU A 74 -12.29 -13.88 12.53
CA LEU A 74 -11.24 -13.28 11.70
C LEU A 74 -9.93 -14.07 11.79
N THR A 75 -9.68 -14.77 12.89
CA THR A 75 -8.54 -15.68 13.02
C THR A 75 -8.57 -16.78 11.95
N THR A 76 -9.73 -17.31 11.59
CA THR A 76 -9.86 -18.32 10.53
C THR A 76 -9.49 -17.75 9.16
N ARG A 77 -9.94 -16.53 8.86
CA ARG A 77 -9.55 -15.80 7.64
C ARG A 77 -8.06 -15.49 7.61
N PHE A 78 -7.51 -15.11 8.77
CA PHE A 78 -6.08 -14.85 8.92
C PHE A 78 -5.23 -16.10 8.66
N GLU A 79 -5.65 -17.28 9.14
CA GLU A 79 -4.95 -18.53 8.83
C GLU A 79 -4.88 -18.78 7.31
N GLN A 80 -5.99 -18.57 6.59
CA GLN A 80 -6.04 -18.70 5.13
C GLN A 80 -5.15 -17.66 4.41
N ALA A 81 -5.13 -16.42 4.91
CA ALA A 81 -4.23 -15.38 4.39
C ALA A 81 -2.77 -15.73 4.67
N TRP A 82 -2.47 -16.29 5.85
CA TRP A 82 -1.13 -16.66 6.28
C TRP A 82 -0.53 -17.77 5.42
N GLU A 83 -1.31 -18.77 5.00
CA GLU A 83 -0.88 -19.85 4.10
C GLU A 83 -0.15 -19.34 2.86
N LYS A 84 -0.59 -18.20 2.31
CA LYS A 84 -0.02 -17.55 1.11
C LYS A 84 1.40 -17.03 1.32
N VAL A 85 1.78 -16.76 2.57
CA VAL A 85 3.05 -16.13 2.95
C VAL A 85 3.91 -17.03 3.85
N THR A 86 3.68 -18.34 3.90
CA THR A 86 4.42 -19.26 4.78
C THR A 86 5.87 -19.54 4.33
N GLY A 87 6.73 -19.89 5.29
CA GLY A 87 8.11 -20.27 5.08
C GLY A 87 8.91 -19.28 4.25
N LEU A 88 9.71 -19.79 3.31
CA LEU A 88 10.57 -18.95 2.47
C LEU A 88 9.76 -17.96 1.61
N LYS A 89 8.51 -18.26 1.24
CA LYS A 89 7.67 -17.31 0.48
C LYS A 89 7.35 -16.05 1.28
N GLY A 90 7.32 -16.16 2.62
CA GLY A 90 7.16 -15.04 3.53
C GLY A 90 8.45 -14.30 3.87
N GLY A 91 9.60 -14.74 3.34
CA GLY A 91 10.91 -14.20 3.73
C GLY A 91 11.36 -14.63 5.12
N PHE A 92 10.76 -15.67 5.71
CA PHE A 92 11.17 -16.18 7.01
C PHE A 92 12.42 -17.05 6.89
N LYS A 93 13.38 -16.82 7.79
CA LYS A 93 14.64 -17.58 7.86
C LYS A 93 14.45 -18.97 8.45
N ASN A 94 13.50 -19.11 9.37
CA ASN A 94 13.20 -20.37 10.06
C ASN A 94 11.78 -20.35 10.65
N GLU A 95 11.31 -21.53 11.08
CA GLU A 95 9.98 -21.72 11.66
C GLU A 95 9.75 -20.89 12.94
N LYS A 96 10.80 -20.60 13.71
CA LYS A 96 10.70 -19.79 14.93
C LYS A 96 10.35 -18.34 14.57
N GLU A 97 11.07 -17.74 13.62
CA GLU A 97 10.78 -16.39 13.14
C GLU A 97 9.38 -16.32 12.52
N GLU A 98 9.01 -17.29 11.68
CA GLU A 98 7.65 -17.36 11.11
C GLU A 98 6.58 -17.39 12.21
N LYS A 99 6.79 -18.22 13.24
CA LYS A 99 5.87 -18.33 14.37
C LYS A 99 5.74 -17.01 15.14
N GLU A 100 6.84 -16.31 15.43
CA GLU A 100 6.84 -15.02 16.11
C GLU A 100 6.01 -13.96 15.35
N TYR A 101 6.21 -13.85 14.03
CA TYR A 101 5.42 -12.93 13.20
C TYR A 101 3.95 -13.36 13.10
N LYS A 102 3.67 -14.67 13.01
CA LYS A 102 2.30 -15.18 12.98
C LYS A 102 1.56 -14.87 14.27
N GLU A 103 2.18 -15.09 15.42
CA GLU A 103 1.60 -14.79 16.74
C GLU A 103 1.32 -13.29 16.90
N ARG A 104 2.23 -12.44 16.44
CA ARG A 104 2.02 -10.99 16.42
C ARG A 104 0.83 -10.60 15.52
N GLY A 105 0.74 -11.14 14.30
CA GLY A 105 -0.41 -10.92 13.42
C GLY A 105 -1.73 -11.39 14.03
N LEU A 106 -1.75 -12.57 14.65
CA LEU A 106 -2.92 -13.07 15.39
C LEU A 106 -3.33 -12.14 16.53
N SER A 107 -2.38 -11.55 17.26
CA SER A 107 -2.69 -10.56 18.30
C SER A 107 -3.38 -9.32 17.72
N MET A 108 -2.95 -8.82 16.55
CA MET A 108 -3.62 -7.71 15.86
C MET A 108 -5.06 -8.07 15.50
N ILE A 109 -5.26 -9.26 14.90
CA ILE A 109 -6.58 -9.73 14.48
C ILE A 109 -7.51 -9.93 15.68
N LYS A 110 -7.02 -10.50 16.78
CA LYS A 110 -7.79 -10.62 18.03
C LYS A 110 -8.18 -9.26 18.59
N ARG A 111 -7.27 -8.29 18.61
CA ARG A 111 -7.57 -6.91 19.03
C ARG A 111 -8.72 -6.31 18.22
N VAL A 112 -8.73 -6.52 16.90
CA VAL A 112 -9.83 -6.09 16.02
C VAL A 112 -11.13 -6.82 16.34
N MET A 113 -11.09 -8.13 16.61
CA MET A 113 -12.30 -8.87 17.01
C MET A 113 -12.88 -8.37 18.33
N ASP A 114 -12.02 -8.06 19.31
CA ASP A 114 -12.43 -7.54 20.62
C ASP A 114 -12.90 -6.08 20.54
N ASN A 115 -12.36 -5.31 19.59
CA ASN A 115 -12.66 -3.89 19.38
C ASN A 115 -12.91 -3.60 17.90
N PRO A 116 -14.03 -4.05 17.32
CA PRO A 116 -14.23 -4.02 15.88
C PRO A 116 -14.46 -2.60 15.34
N GLY A 117 -14.91 -1.67 16.20
CA GLY A 117 -15.01 -0.25 15.88
C GLY A 117 -15.69 0.03 14.53
N PRO A 118 -15.03 0.70 13.58
CA PRO A 118 -15.62 1.07 12.29
C PRO A 118 -15.91 -0.13 11.37
N LEU A 119 -15.38 -1.32 11.65
CA LEU A 119 -15.58 -2.51 10.82
C LEU A 119 -16.98 -3.12 10.95
N VAL A 120 -17.76 -2.77 11.98
CA VAL A 120 -19.18 -3.15 12.08
C VAL A 120 -20.12 -2.17 11.37
N ASN A 121 -19.62 -1.00 10.97
CA ASN A 121 -20.44 0.05 10.36
C ASN A 121 -20.52 -0.11 8.84
N ASN A 122 -21.35 0.69 8.19
CA ASN A 122 -21.47 0.66 6.73
C ASN A 122 -20.13 0.97 6.08
N VAL A 123 -19.80 0.24 5.02
CA VAL A 123 -18.58 0.44 4.22
C VAL A 123 -18.98 0.80 2.81
N GLN A 124 -18.26 1.73 2.20
CA GLN A 124 -18.40 2.05 0.79
C GLN A 124 -17.17 1.59 0.03
N LYS A 125 -17.37 0.85 -1.06
CA LYS A 125 -16.28 0.55 -1.99
C LYS A 125 -15.89 1.82 -2.75
N LEU A 126 -14.60 2.11 -2.81
CA LEU A 126 -14.09 3.15 -3.70
C LEU A 126 -14.15 2.63 -5.14
N ASN A 127 -14.78 3.41 -6.02
CA ASN A 127 -14.91 3.02 -7.42
C ASN A 127 -13.51 2.94 -8.07
N SER A 128 -13.28 1.85 -8.81
CA SER A 128 -12.16 1.77 -9.75
C SER A 128 -12.70 1.72 -11.18
N PRO A 129 -12.06 2.40 -12.16
CA PRO A 129 -12.50 2.35 -13.55
C PRO A 129 -12.49 0.94 -14.16
N ASP A 130 -11.64 0.05 -13.63
CA ASP A 130 -11.46 -1.33 -14.10
C ASP A 130 -10.85 -2.19 -12.96
N HIS A 131 -10.30 -3.36 -13.31
CA HIS A 131 -9.68 -4.30 -12.37
C HIS A 131 -8.35 -3.81 -11.77
N LEU A 132 -7.82 -2.66 -12.20
CA LEU A 132 -6.62 -2.07 -11.63
C LEU A 132 -6.99 -1.25 -10.37
N PRO A 133 -6.00 -0.82 -9.57
CA PRO A 133 -6.27 0.01 -8.40
C PRO A 133 -7.02 1.31 -8.74
N PRO A 134 -7.86 1.81 -7.82
CA PRO A 134 -8.50 3.12 -7.95
C PRO A 134 -7.50 4.21 -8.33
N ARG A 135 -7.88 5.02 -9.33
CA ARG A 135 -7.02 6.05 -9.90
C ARG A 135 -7.81 7.11 -10.63
N TYR A 136 -7.27 8.32 -10.67
CA TYR A 136 -7.79 9.40 -11.52
C TYR A 136 -6.65 10.15 -12.19
N ILE A 137 -6.98 10.95 -13.21
CA ILE A 137 -6.03 11.80 -13.92
C ILE A 137 -5.65 12.97 -13.02
N LEU A 138 -4.42 12.96 -12.52
CA LEU A 138 -3.89 14.04 -11.69
C LEU A 138 -3.58 15.28 -12.52
N SER A 139 -3.07 15.06 -13.74
CA SER A 139 -2.85 16.10 -14.76
C SER A 139 -2.96 15.49 -16.15
N GLU A 140 -3.91 16.00 -16.94
CA GLU A 140 -4.08 15.63 -18.36
C GLU A 140 -2.92 16.14 -19.20
N GLU A 141 -2.52 17.40 -19.01
CA GLU A 141 -1.43 18.05 -19.74
C GLU A 141 -0.13 17.27 -19.60
N GLU A 142 0.14 16.79 -18.38
CA GLU A 142 1.36 16.09 -18.04
C GLU A 142 1.26 14.57 -18.19
N ASN A 143 0.08 14.05 -18.53
CA ASN A 143 -0.21 12.62 -18.65
C ASN A 143 0.15 11.84 -17.38
N ILE A 144 -0.33 12.29 -16.22
CA ILE A 144 -0.04 11.71 -14.90
C ILE A 144 -1.32 11.17 -14.26
N LEU A 145 -1.25 9.94 -13.76
CA LEU A 145 -2.30 9.27 -13.00
C LEU A 145 -1.88 9.15 -11.53
N LEU A 146 -2.75 9.57 -10.61
CA LEU A 146 -2.60 9.26 -9.19
C LEU A 146 -3.41 8.01 -8.87
N CYS A 147 -2.79 7.02 -8.24
CA CYS A 147 -3.45 5.78 -7.83
C CYS A 147 -3.15 5.43 -6.37
N GLY A 148 -4.02 4.60 -5.80
CA GLY A 148 -3.87 4.08 -4.44
C GLY A 148 -5.01 3.15 -4.07
N LYS A 149 -4.79 2.34 -3.03
CA LYS A 149 -5.80 1.47 -2.46
C LYS A 149 -6.08 1.97 -1.04
N VAL A 150 -7.31 2.41 -0.80
CA VAL A 150 -7.78 2.76 0.54
C VAL A 150 -8.15 1.47 1.26
N ASP A 151 -7.63 1.23 2.46
CA ASP A 151 -7.90 -0.01 3.20
C ASP A 151 -9.37 -0.10 3.63
N TRP A 152 -9.89 0.97 4.25
CA TRP A 152 -11.27 1.01 4.70
C TRP A 152 -11.90 2.39 4.52
N LEU A 153 -13.12 2.40 4.00
CA LEU A 153 -13.89 3.61 3.73
C LEU A 153 -15.26 3.46 4.38
N GLU A 154 -15.32 3.83 5.65
CA GLU A 154 -16.55 3.81 6.45
C GLU A 154 -17.51 4.90 5.96
N HIS A 155 -18.80 4.56 5.90
CA HIS A 155 -19.89 5.46 5.53
C HIS A 155 -20.76 5.75 6.74
N PHE A 156 -21.01 7.05 6.97
CA PHE A 156 -21.94 7.58 7.96
C PHE A 156 -23.26 7.93 7.27
N PRO A 157 -24.32 7.10 7.38
CA PRO A 157 -25.58 7.34 6.69
C PRO A 157 -26.32 8.58 7.20
N GLU A 158 -26.03 9.03 8.42
CA GLU A 158 -26.76 10.10 9.10
C GLU A 158 -26.55 11.46 8.42
N ASP A 159 -25.36 11.70 7.86
CA ASP A 159 -24.99 12.94 7.17
C ASP A 159 -24.38 12.71 5.78
N ASP A 160 -24.44 11.48 5.29
CA ASP A 160 -23.91 11.03 4.00
C ASP A 160 -22.43 11.38 3.79
N THR A 161 -21.63 11.20 4.84
CA THR A 161 -20.18 11.46 4.82
C THR A 161 -19.33 10.20 5.01
N LEU A 162 -18.02 10.35 4.84
CA LEU A 162 -17.08 9.24 4.83
C LEU A 162 -15.94 9.41 5.82
N HIS A 163 -15.43 8.27 6.26
CA HIS A 163 -14.25 8.15 7.08
C HIS A 163 -13.23 7.22 6.41
N ILE A 164 -12.08 7.79 6.05
CA ILE A 164 -10.94 7.04 5.48
C ILE A 164 -10.11 6.48 6.63
N ILE A 165 -9.81 5.19 6.58
CA ILE A 165 -8.97 4.52 7.57
C ILE A 165 -7.88 3.74 6.84
N ASP A 166 -6.63 3.98 7.23
CA ASP A 166 -5.47 3.20 6.78
C ASP A 166 -4.98 2.34 7.94
N PHE A 167 -4.89 1.03 7.71
CA PHE A 167 -4.46 0.06 8.70
C PHE A 167 -2.93 0.04 8.77
N LYS A 168 -2.39 0.05 9.99
CA LYS A 168 -0.95 0.08 10.24
C LYS A 168 -0.52 -1.10 11.10
N THR A 169 0.33 -1.94 10.53
CA THR A 169 0.95 -3.10 11.20
C THR A 169 2.42 -2.85 11.59
N GLY A 170 2.96 -1.70 11.20
CA GLY A 170 4.31 -1.27 11.53
C GLY A 170 4.51 -0.95 13.02
N VAL A 171 5.74 -1.16 13.48
CA VAL A 171 6.17 -0.81 14.85
C VAL A 171 6.27 0.70 15.08
N HIS A 172 6.53 1.46 14.01
CA HIS A 172 6.65 2.91 14.06
C HIS A 172 5.37 3.58 13.60
N ASP A 173 5.15 4.79 14.11
CA ASP A 173 4.09 5.66 13.63
C ASP A 173 4.41 6.15 12.21
N GLU A 174 3.35 6.49 11.49
CA GLU A 174 3.48 7.13 10.19
C GLU A 174 4.00 8.55 10.41
N LYS A 175 4.84 9.05 9.52
CA LYS A 175 5.41 10.38 9.70
C LYS A 175 4.32 11.46 9.56
N PRO A 176 4.42 12.58 10.28
CA PRO A 176 3.46 13.68 10.16
C PRO A 176 3.36 14.26 8.73
N ASP A 177 4.44 14.20 7.97
CA ASP A 177 4.54 14.68 6.58
C ASP A 177 4.19 13.60 5.53
N SER A 178 3.59 12.49 5.94
CA SER A 178 3.20 11.42 5.02
C SER A 178 2.11 11.87 4.06
N LEU A 179 2.34 11.66 2.76
CA LEU A 179 1.37 11.96 1.71
C LEU A 179 0.24 10.93 1.60
N GLN A 180 0.24 9.88 2.42
CA GLN A 180 -0.70 8.77 2.27
C GLN A 180 -2.16 9.16 2.44
N LEU A 181 -2.53 9.78 3.57
CA LEU A 181 -3.91 10.23 3.78
C LEU A 181 -4.29 11.39 2.84
N PRO A 182 -3.43 12.38 2.55
CA PRO A 182 -3.68 13.35 1.49
C PRO A 182 -4.00 12.71 0.12
N ILE A 183 -3.23 11.70 -0.30
CA ILE A 183 -3.49 10.95 -1.53
C ILE A 183 -4.85 10.26 -1.47
N TYR A 184 -5.20 9.62 -0.35
CA TYR A 184 -6.51 8.97 -0.20
C TYR A 184 -7.67 9.97 -0.24
N CYS A 185 -7.54 11.14 0.39
CA CYS A 185 -8.54 12.20 0.30
C CYS A 185 -8.76 12.65 -1.15
N LEU A 186 -7.68 12.82 -1.92
CA LEU A 186 -7.78 13.17 -3.34
C LEU A 186 -8.43 12.05 -4.17
N LEU A 187 -8.05 10.80 -3.95
CA LEU A 187 -8.66 9.65 -4.63
C LEU A 187 -10.16 9.59 -4.34
N VAL A 188 -10.56 9.71 -3.07
CA VAL A 188 -11.96 9.70 -2.68
C VAL A 188 -12.70 10.88 -3.31
N LYS A 189 -12.22 12.12 -3.17
CA LYS A 189 -12.86 13.32 -3.78
C LYS A 189 -13.11 13.18 -5.28
N ASN A 190 -12.21 12.51 -6.01
CA ASN A 190 -12.29 12.43 -7.48
C ASN A 190 -13.00 11.18 -8.02
N LEU A 191 -13.18 10.14 -7.20
CA LEU A 191 -13.78 8.86 -7.64
C LEU A 191 -15.18 8.63 -7.10
N GLN A 192 -15.69 9.57 -6.31
CA GLN A 192 -17.02 9.51 -5.74
C GLN A 192 -17.53 10.90 -5.33
N SER A 193 -18.81 10.99 -4.96
CA SER A 193 -19.48 12.27 -4.68
C SER A 193 -19.57 12.65 -3.20
N LYS A 194 -19.41 11.70 -2.26
CA LYS A 194 -19.59 11.99 -0.83
C LYS A 194 -18.36 12.67 -0.25
N LYS A 195 -18.58 13.49 0.78
CA LYS A 195 -17.51 14.25 1.43
C LYS A 195 -16.79 13.39 2.46
N VAL A 196 -15.47 13.52 2.50
CA VAL A 196 -14.64 12.98 3.58
C VAL A 196 -14.79 13.88 4.79
N LYS A 197 -15.33 13.34 5.89
CA LYS A 197 -15.50 14.03 7.16
C LYS A 197 -14.37 13.72 8.15
N LYS A 198 -13.79 12.53 8.03
CA LYS A 198 -12.76 12.05 8.96
C LYS A 198 -11.70 11.25 8.22
N ILE A 199 -10.47 11.32 8.71
CA ILE A 199 -9.37 10.45 8.29
C ILE A 199 -8.64 9.92 9.53
N SER A 200 -8.20 8.67 9.50
CA SER A 200 -7.50 8.05 10.62
C SER A 200 -6.44 7.05 10.17
N PHE A 201 -5.42 6.90 11.01
CA PHE A 201 -4.60 5.69 11.04
C PHE A 201 -5.12 4.75 12.10
N TRP A 202 -5.13 3.45 11.85
CA TRP A 202 -5.39 2.45 12.88
C TRP A 202 -4.16 1.57 13.09
N TYR A 203 -3.42 1.84 14.16
CA TYR A 203 -2.23 1.08 14.53
C TYR A 203 -2.60 -0.22 15.23
N LEU A 204 -2.95 -1.23 14.42
CA LEU A 204 -3.54 -2.50 14.85
C LEU A 204 -2.70 -3.29 15.86
N ASP A 205 -1.40 -3.03 15.94
CA ASP A 205 -0.50 -3.68 16.90
C ASP A 205 -0.64 -3.16 18.34
N ARG A 206 -1.12 -1.93 18.52
CA ARG A 206 -1.05 -1.22 19.80
C ARG A 206 -2.29 -0.38 20.16
N GLN A 207 -3.21 -0.17 19.21
CA GLN A 207 -4.40 0.65 19.43
C GLN A 207 -5.68 -0.13 19.18
N ASP A 208 -6.59 -0.04 20.14
CA ASP A 208 -7.91 -0.67 20.07
C ASP A 208 -8.88 0.10 19.16
N LYS A 209 -8.54 1.34 18.79
CA LYS A 209 -9.37 2.23 17.96
C LYS A 209 -8.50 3.05 16.98
N PRO A 210 -9.07 3.51 15.85
CA PRO A 210 -8.38 4.44 14.96
C PRO A 210 -8.01 5.76 15.66
N THR A 211 -6.84 6.28 15.34
CA THR A 211 -6.37 7.62 15.70
C THR A 211 -6.72 8.60 14.59
N GLU A 212 -7.57 9.57 14.91
CA GLU A 212 -8.00 10.61 13.99
C GLU A 212 -6.87 11.59 13.67
N MET A 213 -6.78 11.97 12.40
CA MET A 213 -5.83 12.95 11.88
C MET A 213 -6.57 14.17 11.35
N SER A 214 -5.87 15.32 11.30
CA SER A 214 -6.44 16.55 10.73
C SER A 214 -6.64 16.39 9.23
N LEU A 215 -7.82 16.77 8.73
CA LEU A 215 -8.09 16.78 7.29
C LEU A 215 -7.09 17.72 6.57
N PRO A 216 -6.49 17.28 5.46
CA PRO A 216 -5.60 18.12 4.68
C PRO A 216 -6.40 19.16 3.89
N ASP A 217 -5.75 20.29 3.58
CA ASP A 217 -6.22 21.17 2.52
C ASP A 217 -6.03 20.45 1.18
N LEU A 218 -7.13 20.25 0.45
CA LEU A 218 -7.10 19.42 -0.77
C LEU A 218 -6.47 20.13 -1.95
N ASP A 219 -6.45 21.46 -1.97
CA ASP A 219 -5.83 22.23 -3.03
C ASP A 219 -4.31 22.28 -2.80
N GLU A 220 -3.87 22.45 -1.56
CA GLU A 220 -2.46 22.29 -1.18
C GLU A 220 -1.96 20.87 -1.46
N ALA A 221 -2.69 19.85 -0.99
CA ALA A 221 -2.34 18.46 -1.24
C ALA A 221 -2.22 18.15 -2.74
N HIS A 222 -3.15 18.65 -3.57
CA HIS A 222 -3.09 18.46 -5.02
C HIS A 222 -1.83 19.09 -5.62
N ARG A 223 -1.51 20.34 -5.24
CA ARG A 223 -0.29 21.03 -5.72
C ARG A 223 0.97 20.28 -5.33
N ASP A 224 1.11 19.89 -4.07
CA ASP A 224 2.32 19.24 -3.55
C ASP A 224 2.53 17.86 -4.20
N ILE A 225 1.44 17.10 -4.35
CA ILE A 225 1.47 15.78 -5.00
C ILE A 225 1.78 15.92 -6.50
N LEU A 226 1.22 16.93 -7.19
CA LEU A 226 1.52 17.20 -8.59
C LEU A 226 2.98 17.63 -8.77
N GLU A 227 3.51 18.50 -7.92
CA GLU A 227 4.92 18.91 -7.96
C GLU A 227 5.84 17.70 -7.80
N LEU A 228 5.56 16.83 -6.84
CA LEU A 228 6.32 15.60 -6.65
C LEU A 228 6.20 14.65 -7.84
N ALA A 229 5.00 14.53 -8.42
CA ALA A 229 4.77 13.73 -9.63
C ALA A 229 5.56 14.27 -10.84
N MET A 230 5.67 15.60 -10.97
CA MET A 230 6.47 16.23 -12.02
C MET A 230 7.97 15.95 -11.85
N ARG A 231 8.47 15.89 -10.62
CA ARG A 231 9.84 15.45 -10.33
C ARG A 231 10.07 13.99 -10.73
N VAL A 232 9.11 13.11 -10.43
CA VAL A 232 9.14 11.69 -10.87
C VAL A 232 9.12 11.60 -12.39
N LYS A 233 8.27 12.39 -13.07
CA LYS A 233 8.21 12.47 -14.53
C LYS A 233 9.55 12.91 -15.14
N THR A 234 10.14 13.96 -14.60
CA THR A 234 11.45 14.47 -15.04
C THR A 234 12.53 13.40 -14.89
N LEU A 235 12.57 12.70 -13.75
CA LEU A 235 13.48 11.57 -13.56
C LEU A 235 13.26 10.49 -14.64
N ARG A 236 12.00 10.11 -14.89
CA ARG A 236 11.66 9.09 -15.88
C ARG A 236 12.10 9.46 -17.29
N GLN A 237 11.86 10.70 -17.70
CA GLN A 237 12.25 11.23 -19.00
C GLN A 237 13.77 11.35 -19.15
N SER A 238 14.47 11.69 -18.08
CA SER A 238 15.93 11.77 -18.10
C SER A 238 16.58 10.39 -18.33
N GLY A 239 15.97 9.30 -17.83
CA GLY A 239 16.57 7.97 -17.84
C GLY A 239 17.78 7.79 -16.91
N HIS A 240 18.15 8.82 -16.13
CA HIS A 240 19.33 8.82 -15.27
C HIS A 240 18.96 8.50 -13.82
N TYR A 241 18.96 7.21 -13.47
CA TYR A 241 18.54 6.71 -12.15
C TYR A 241 19.74 6.42 -11.23
N SER A 242 20.54 7.43 -10.91
CA SER A 242 21.77 7.27 -10.13
C SER A 242 21.54 7.41 -8.64
N CYS A 243 22.08 6.46 -7.86
CA CYS A 243 22.14 6.58 -6.41
C CYS A 243 23.12 7.70 -6.02
N LEU A 244 22.67 8.68 -5.24
CA LEU A 244 23.52 9.80 -4.80
C LEU A 244 24.69 9.38 -3.90
N ALA A 245 24.56 8.23 -3.23
CA ALA A 245 25.58 7.67 -2.34
C ALA A 245 26.47 6.61 -3.01
N ASN A 246 26.31 6.35 -4.32
CA ASN A 246 26.99 5.26 -5.03
C ASN A 246 26.76 3.87 -4.40
N GLY A 247 25.56 3.64 -3.89
CA GLY A 247 25.19 2.47 -3.09
C GLY A 247 24.56 2.94 -1.78
N CYS A 248 23.34 2.48 -1.50
CA CYS A 248 22.70 2.77 -0.22
C CYS A 248 21.78 1.62 0.20
N ARG A 249 21.41 1.62 1.49
CA ARG A 249 20.49 0.66 2.11
C ARG A 249 19.17 0.39 1.36
N TRP A 250 18.76 1.30 0.47
CA TRP A 250 17.52 1.17 -0.30
C TRP A 250 17.71 0.49 -1.66
N CYS A 251 18.84 0.73 -2.35
CA CYS A 251 19.09 0.16 -3.67
C CYS A 251 19.99 -1.08 -3.62
N GLU A 252 20.91 -1.18 -2.65
CA GLU A 252 21.84 -2.32 -2.54
C GLU A 252 21.14 -3.68 -2.48
N PRO A 253 20.04 -3.85 -1.71
CA PRO A 253 19.28 -5.10 -1.74
C PRO A 253 18.70 -5.45 -3.12
N LEU A 254 18.23 -4.44 -3.85
CA LEU A 254 17.64 -4.62 -5.18
C LEU A 254 18.72 -4.93 -6.23
N GLU A 255 19.92 -4.37 -6.08
CA GLU A 255 21.08 -4.72 -6.90
C GLU A 255 21.57 -6.15 -6.61
N ALA A 256 21.47 -6.62 -5.37
CA ALA A 256 21.80 -8.00 -5.02
C ALA A 256 20.94 -9.01 -5.81
N VAL A 257 19.65 -8.70 -5.99
CA VAL A 257 18.76 -9.48 -6.88
C VAL A 257 19.33 -9.54 -8.30
N LEU A 258 19.84 -8.43 -8.85
CA LEU A 258 20.44 -8.41 -10.19
C LEU A 258 21.74 -9.20 -10.30
N ARG A 259 22.49 -9.30 -9.19
CA ARG A 259 23.71 -10.12 -9.11
C ARG A 259 23.43 -11.61 -8.88
N GLY A 260 22.17 -12.01 -8.75
CA GLY A 260 21.78 -13.40 -8.45
C GLY A 260 21.96 -13.79 -6.99
N GLU A 261 22.09 -12.81 -6.08
CA GLU A 261 22.26 -13.00 -4.64
C GLU A 261 20.91 -13.08 -3.89
N ALA A 262 19.84 -13.41 -4.61
CA ALA A 262 18.50 -13.55 -4.08
C ALA A 262 17.76 -14.70 -4.77
N LYS A 263 16.81 -15.31 -4.06
CA LYS A 263 16.00 -16.40 -4.55
C LYS A 263 14.60 -15.93 -4.94
N LEU A 264 14.18 -16.23 -6.17
CA LEU A 264 12.80 -16.03 -6.62
C LEU A 264 11.87 -17.00 -5.89
N VAL A 265 10.87 -16.48 -5.18
CA VAL A 265 9.93 -17.26 -4.35
C VAL A 265 8.49 -17.24 -4.84
N GLY A 266 8.18 -16.39 -5.81
CA GLY A 266 6.86 -16.31 -6.43
C GLY A 266 6.66 -15.01 -7.20
N THR A 267 5.40 -14.70 -7.49
CA THR A 267 5.00 -13.48 -8.18
C THR A 267 3.81 -12.83 -7.50
N SER A 268 3.62 -11.53 -7.68
CA SER A 268 2.47 -10.77 -7.18
C SER A 268 2.08 -9.70 -8.19
N GLY A 269 1.07 -10.00 -9.00
CA GLY A 269 0.71 -9.17 -10.15
C GLY A 269 1.85 -9.13 -11.15
N ASN A 270 2.36 -7.92 -11.42
CA ASN A 270 3.46 -7.67 -12.35
C ASN A 270 4.84 -7.60 -11.67
N LYS A 271 4.99 -8.25 -10.50
CA LYS A 271 6.22 -8.26 -9.72
C LYS A 271 6.72 -9.67 -9.47
N ASP A 272 8.03 -9.84 -9.56
CA ASP A 272 8.75 -11.03 -9.14
C ASP A 272 9.21 -10.86 -7.69
N ASN A 273 8.84 -11.80 -6.83
CA ASN A 273 9.09 -11.76 -5.40
C ASN A 273 10.39 -12.48 -5.07
N TYR A 274 11.35 -11.76 -4.51
CA TYR A 274 12.66 -12.28 -4.12
C TYR A 274 12.85 -12.24 -2.61
N VAL A 275 13.57 -13.23 -2.10
CA VAL A 275 14.14 -13.22 -0.74
C VAL A 275 15.65 -13.17 -0.89
N LEU A 276 16.30 -12.24 -0.19
CA LEU A 276 17.75 -12.12 -0.21
C LEU A 276 18.37 -13.35 0.43
N ASN A 277 19.49 -13.80 -0.13
CA ASN A 277 20.28 -14.83 0.53
C ASN A 277 20.94 -14.22 1.78
N ASP A 278 21.05 -15.03 2.84
CA ASP A 278 21.86 -14.68 4.01
C ASP A 278 23.36 -14.63 3.69
#